data_AF-A0A924MG49-F1
#
_entry.id   AF-A0A924MG49-F1
#
_cell.length_a   1.000
_cell.length_b   1.000
_cell.length_c   1.000
_cell.angle_alpha   90.00
_cell.angle_beta   90.00
_cell.angle_gamma   90.00
#
_symmetry.space_group_name_H-M   'P 1'
#
loop_
_entity.id
_entity.type
_entity.pdbx_description
1 polymer ?
#
loop_
_entity_poly.entity_id
_entity_poly.type
_entity_poly.pdbx_seq_one_letter_code
_entity_poly.pdbx_strand_id
1 'polypeptide(L)'
;MEDDLRHLEFLAINSKEIIEKQVDSYRQQHSYAGTIIGFTVLFIPFFLNSLDGSNNILQFITIVPIAFFIASILLMLSIFRGNPLDQALSVEKYQTLIKKSYKDILLFEMEANKASYTKNSIITRKGNKRYSIGVGLTTIAILISIVLLLSNSFITLKRVPTKVQIVNLMQKKL
;
A
#
# COMPACT_ATOMS: atom_id res chain seq x y z
N MET A 1 -15.28 48.50 -17.95
CA MET A 1 -15.48 47.89 -16.63
C MET A 1 -14.53 46.71 -16.60
N GLU A 2 -13.43 46.84 -15.88
CA GLU A 2 -12.47 45.75 -15.70
C GLU A 2 -13.16 44.77 -14.74
N ASP A 3 -13.74 43.70 -15.30
CA ASP A 3 -14.38 42.65 -14.49
C ASP A 3 -13.36 42.21 -13.41
N ASP A 4 -13.77 42.17 -12.15
CA ASP A 4 -12.94 41.64 -11.08
C ASP A 4 -12.83 40.11 -11.23
N LEU A 5 -11.79 39.66 -11.93
CA LEU A 5 -11.58 38.25 -12.27
C LEU A 5 -10.84 37.47 -11.16
N ARG A 6 -10.52 38.09 -10.01
CA ARG A 6 -9.75 37.47 -8.92
C ARG A 6 -10.38 36.16 -8.42
N HIS A 7 -11.71 36.05 -8.44
CA HIS A 7 -12.39 34.81 -8.08
C HIS A 7 -12.14 33.69 -9.09
N LEU A 8 -12.11 33.99 -10.38
CA LEU A 8 -11.83 33.00 -11.42
C LEU A 8 -10.36 32.60 -11.40
N GLU A 9 -9.44 33.53 -11.14
CA GLU A 9 -8.02 33.23 -10.93
C GLU A 9 -7.83 32.27 -9.74
N PHE A 10 -8.43 32.59 -8.60
CA PHE A 10 -8.38 31.75 -7.42
C PHE A 10 -8.90 30.33 -7.71
N LEU A 11 -10.02 30.22 -8.42
CA LEU A 11 -10.60 28.92 -8.78
C LEU A 11 -9.75 28.16 -9.80
N ALA A 12 -9.17 28.82 -10.80
CA ALA A 12 -8.28 28.20 -11.78
C ALA A 12 -7.04 27.61 -11.08
N ILE A 13 -6.37 28.41 -10.25
CA ILE A 13 -5.19 27.98 -9.48
C ILE A 13 -5.53 26.81 -8.56
N ASN A 14 -6.60 26.92 -7.77
CA ASN A 14 -7.00 25.87 -6.84
C ASN A 14 -7.39 24.57 -7.59
N SER A 15 -8.08 24.68 -8.72
CA SER A 15 -8.45 23.52 -9.53
C SER A 15 -7.23 22.76 -10.06
N LYS A 16 -6.17 23.48 -10.43
CA LYS A 16 -4.89 22.88 -10.84
C LYS A 16 -4.20 22.18 -9.67
N GLU A 17 -4.12 22.85 -8.52
CA GLU A 17 -3.51 22.30 -7.30
C GLU A 17 -4.19 20.99 -6.85
N ILE A 18 -5.53 20.93 -6.96
CA ILE A 18 -6.30 19.72 -6.63
C ILE A 18 -5.91 18.54 -7.54
N ILE A 19 -5.69 18.77 -8.83
CA ILE A 19 -5.26 17.72 -9.78
C ILE A 19 -3.85 17.25 -9.48
N GLU A 20 -2.93 18.19 -9.24
CA GLU A 20 -1.54 17.87 -8.88
C GLU A 20 -1.50 17.00 -7.62
N LYS A 21 -2.24 17.38 -6.57
CA LYS A 21 -2.38 16.56 -5.34
C LYS A 21 -2.99 15.18 -5.61
N GLN A 22 -3.96 15.08 -6.52
CA GLN A 22 -4.55 13.80 -6.90
C GLN A 22 -3.53 12.89 -7.61
N VAL A 23 -2.72 13.45 -8.52
CA VAL A 23 -1.65 12.73 -9.23
C VAL A 23 -0.56 12.29 -8.27
N ASP A 24 -0.15 13.16 -7.35
CA ASP A 24 0.87 12.85 -6.36
C ASP A 24 0.40 11.78 -5.39
N SER A 25 -0.83 11.87 -4.90
CA SER A 25 -1.43 10.82 -4.06
C SER A 25 -1.49 9.48 -4.78
N TYR A 26 -1.85 9.46 -6.06
CA TYR A 26 -1.86 8.24 -6.88
C TYR A 26 -0.46 7.62 -7.01
N ARG A 27 0.57 8.44 -7.28
CA ARG A 27 1.97 7.98 -7.38
C ARG A 27 2.49 7.46 -6.04
N GLN A 28 2.19 8.17 -4.96
CA GLN A 28 2.56 7.77 -3.61
C GLN A 28 1.94 6.42 -3.24
N GLN A 29 0.67 6.21 -3.56
CA GLN A 29 0.01 4.93 -3.34
C GLN A 29 0.64 3.79 -4.16
N HIS A 30 1.07 4.04 -5.40
CA HIS A 30 1.82 3.05 -6.18
C HIS A 30 3.14 2.69 -5.52
N SER A 31 3.88 3.70 -5.05
CA SER A 31 5.14 3.51 -4.33
C SER A 31 4.92 2.66 -3.07
N TYR A 32 3.96 3.04 -2.23
CA TYR A 32 3.64 2.30 -1.00
C TYR A 32 3.13 0.88 -1.26
N ALA A 33 2.30 0.68 -2.27
CA ALA A 33 1.89 -0.67 -2.68
C ALA A 33 3.11 -1.53 -3.02
N GLY A 34 4.08 -0.97 -3.76
CA GLY A 34 5.34 -1.65 -4.09
C GLY A 34 6.16 -2.00 -2.85
N THR A 35 6.29 -1.07 -1.91
CA THR A 35 6.98 -1.29 -0.64
C THR A 35 6.31 -2.40 0.19
N ILE A 36 4.99 -2.37 0.32
CA ILE A 36 4.24 -3.38 1.09
C ILE A 36 4.38 -4.76 0.45
N ILE A 37 4.29 -4.86 -0.89
CA ILE A 37 4.54 -6.11 -1.62
C ILE A 37 5.95 -6.60 -1.32
N GLY A 38 6.97 -5.75 -1.46
CA GLY A 38 8.36 -6.11 -1.21
C GLY A 38 8.58 -6.65 0.20
N PHE A 39 8.05 -5.95 1.21
CA PHE A 39 8.09 -6.44 2.60
C PHE A 39 7.38 -7.78 2.77
N THR A 40 6.19 -7.92 2.18
CA THR A 40 5.37 -9.14 2.31
C THR A 40 6.08 -10.35 1.69
N VAL A 41 6.68 -10.18 0.51
CA VAL A 41 7.42 -11.26 -0.17
C VAL A 41 8.62 -11.73 0.65
N LEU A 42 9.30 -10.82 1.36
CA LEU A 42 10.39 -11.17 2.27
C LEU A 42 9.91 -11.75 3.59
N PHE A 43 8.75 -11.31 4.08
CA PHE A 43 8.19 -11.77 5.34
C PHE A 43 7.69 -13.22 5.27
N ILE A 44 7.09 -13.65 4.16
CA ILE A 44 6.57 -15.03 3.99
C ILE A 44 7.63 -16.11 4.29
N PRO A 45 8.82 -16.11 3.65
CA PRO A 45 9.83 -17.14 3.94
C PRO A 45 10.36 -17.03 5.38
N PHE A 46 10.52 -15.82 5.92
CA PHE A 46 10.89 -15.63 7.33
C PHE A 46 9.87 -16.26 8.28
N PHE A 47 8.58 -16.02 8.04
CA PHE A 47 7.48 -16.55 8.83
C PHE A 47 7.43 -18.08 8.75
N LEU A 48 7.55 -18.66 7.55
CA LEU A 48 7.55 -20.11 7.34
C LEU A 48 8.76 -20.78 8.01
N ASN A 49 9.96 -20.25 7.82
CA ASN A 49 11.18 -20.79 8.44
C ASN A 49 11.12 -20.75 9.97
N SER A 50 10.49 -19.72 10.54
CA SER A 50 10.32 -19.59 12.00
C SER A 50 9.32 -20.60 12.60
N LEU A 51 8.55 -21.28 11.75
CA LEU A 51 7.61 -22.33 12.12
C LEU A 51 8.07 -23.72 11.66
N ASP A 52 9.30 -23.82 11.15
CA ASP A 52 9.87 -25.11 10.77
C ASP A 52 10.05 -26.00 12.01
N GLY A 53 9.74 -27.29 11.88
CA GLY A 53 9.67 -28.23 13.00
C GLY A 53 8.51 -28.02 13.99
N SER A 54 7.58 -27.07 13.72
CA SER A 54 6.36 -26.92 14.51
C SER A 54 5.38 -28.10 14.31
N ASN A 55 4.38 -28.21 15.19
CA ASN A 55 3.37 -29.28 15.11
C ASN A 55 2.52 -29.16 13.81
N ASN A 56 2.10 -30.30 13.24
CA ASN A 56 1.29 -30.39 12.01
C ASN A 56 0.05 -29.48 12.02
N ILE A 57 -0.60 -29.32 13.18
CA ILE A 57 -1.76 -28.43 13.33
C ILE A 57 -1.35 -26.97 13.08
N LEU A 58 -0.22 -26.54 13.64
CA LEU A 58 0.28 -25.18 13.49
C LEU A 58 0.67 -24.91 12.03
N GLN A 59 1.32 -25.88 11.38
CA GLN A 59 1.65 -25.85 9.96
C GLN A 59 0.40 -25.77 9.06
N PHE A 60 -0.70 -26.43 9.42
CA PHE A 60 -1.93 -26.32 8.65
C PHE A 60 -2.56 -24.92 8.76
N ILE A 61 -2.50 -24.31 9.94
CA ILE A 61 -3.06 -22.96 10.17
C ILE A 61 -2.24 -21.89 9.43
N THR A 62 -0.95 -22.09 9.16
CA THR A 62 -0.12 -21.11 8.41
C THR A 62 -0.59 -20.88 6.98
N ILE A 63 -1.38 -21.80 6.41
CA ILE A 63 -1.98 -21.63 5.08
C ILE A 63 -2.84 -20.35 5.03
N VAL A 64 -3.54 -20.03 6.12
CA VAL A 64 -4.45 -18.88 6.19
C VAL A 64 -3.73 -17.53 5.98
N PRO A 65 -2.71 -17.16 6.78
CA PRO A 65 -1.99 -15.90 6.55
C PRO A 65 -1.28 -15.87 5.19
N ILE A 66 -0.77 -17.01 4.69
CA ILE A 66 -0.15 -17.08 3.35
C ILE A 66 -1.17 -16.77 2.26
N ALA A 67 -2.36 -17.35 2.32
CA ALA A 67 -3.43 -17.07 1.36
C ALA A 67 -3.81 -15.58 1.37
N PHE A 68 -3.88 -14.95 2.56
CA PHE A 68 -4.13 -13.51 2.68
C PHE A 68 -2.99 -12.66 2.12
N PHE A 69 -1.74 -13.03 2.37
CA PHE A 69 -0.59 -12.34 1.78
C PHE A 69 -0.61 -12.41 0.25
N ILE A 70 -0.87 -13.60 -0.33
CA ILE A 70 -0.97 -13.78 -1.78
C ILE A 70 -2.13 -12.93 -2.34
N ALA A 71 -3.32 -13.00 -1.74
CA ALA A 71 -4.47 -12.21 -2.16
C ALA A 71 -4.19 -10.70 -2.11
N SER A 72 -3.51 -10.24 -1.05
CA SER A 72 -3.07 -8.86 -0.89
C SER A 72 -2.11 -8.43 -2.00
N ILE A 73 -1.08 -9.24 -2.27
CA ILE A 73 -0.10 -8.99 -3.34
C ILE A 73 -0.82 -8.87 -4.69
N LEU A 74 -1.74 -9.79 -5.01
CA LEU A 74 -2.47 -9.75 -6.28
C LEU A 74 -3.34 -8.50 -6.41
N LEU A 75 -4.02 -8.07 -5.34
CA LEU A 75 -4.81 -6.85 -5.32
C LEU A 75 -3.93 -5.61 -5.53
N MET A 76 -2.80 -5.52 -4.83
CA MET A 76 -1.87 -4.39 -4.95
C MET A 76 -1.14 -4.39 -6.30
N LEU A 77 -0.75 -5.55 -6.83
CA LEU A 77 -0.16 -5.66 -8.17
C LEU A 77 -1.10 -5.15 -9.26
N SER A 78 -2.41 -5.37 -9.09
CA SER A 78 -3.40 -4.91 -10.04
C SER A 78 -3.52 -3.38 -10.15
N ILE A 79 -2.93 -2.64 -9.19
CA ILE A 79 -2.89 -1.17 -9.20
C ILE A 79 -1.88 -0.69 -10.27
N PHE A 80 -0.73 -1.35 -10.40
CA PHE A 80 0.30 -0.99 -11.39
C PHE A 80 -0.11 -1.18 -12.85
N ARG A 81 -1.21 -1.89 -13.11
CA ARG A 81 -1.77 -2.04 -14.47
C ARG A 81 -2.61 -0.82 -14.90
N GLY A 82 -2.69 0.23 -14.07
CA GLY A 82 -3.46 1.44 -14.34
C GLY A 82 -2.85 2.32 -15.44
N ASN A 83 -3.71 3.03 -16.16
CA ASN A 83 -3.30 4.07 -17.10
C ASN A 83 -2.71 5.28 -16.34
N PRO A 84 -1.79 6.04 -16.96
CA PRO A 84 -1.34 7.32 -16.41
C PRO A 84 -2.55 8.25 -16.19
N LEU A 85 -2.49 9.03 -15.12
CA LEU A 85 -3.50 10.06 -14.85
C LEU A 85 -3.27 11.28 -15.73
N ASP A 86 -4.37 11.93 -16.13
CA ASP A 86 -4.30 13.18 -16.85
C ASP A 86 -3.67 14.23 -15.93
N GLN A 87 -2.65 14.90 -16.45
CA GLN A 87 -2.05 16.06 -15.79
C GLN A 87 -2.86 17.30 -16.19
N ALA A 88 -2.66 18.41 -15.49
CA ALA A 88 -3.34 19.67 -15.79
C ALA A 88 -3.12 20.12 -17.26
N LEU A 89 -3.65 21.29 -17.61
CA LEU A 89 -3.67 21.81 -18.98
C LEU A 89 -2.36 21.58 -19.77
N SER A 90 -2.48 20.95 -20.95
CA SER A 90 -1.35 20.69 -21.84
C SER A 90 -0.78 21.97 -22.45
N VAL A 91 0.55 22.07 -22.47
CA VAL A 91 1.32 23.14 -23.11
C VAL A 91 0.99 23.28 -24.60
N GLU A 92 0.55 22.20 -25.24
CA GLU A 92 0.15 22.19 -26.66
C GLU A 92 -1.05 23.10 -26.95
N LYS A 93 -1.89 23.40 -25.94
CA LYS A 93 -3.05 24.29 -26.08
C LYS A 93 -2.69 25.76 -25.95
N TYR A 94 -1.45 26.11 -25.60
CA TYR A 94 -1.07 27.50 -25.31
C TYR A 94 -1.19 28.39 -26.54
N GLN A 95 -0.81 27.90 -27.72
CA GLN A 95 -0.93 28.67 -28.97
C GLN A 95 -2.38 29.08 -29.29
N THR A 96 -3.35 28.22 -28.95
CA THR A 96 -4.78 28.51 -29.07
C THR A 96 -5.32 29.47 -28.01
N LEU A 97 -4.64 29.60 -26.86
CA LEU A 97 -5.09 30.42 -25.72
C LEU A 97 -4.51 31.84 -25.75
N ILE A 98 -3.33 32.02 -26.35
CA ILE A 98 -2.68 33.34 -26.50
C ILE A 98 -3.57 34.36 -27.22
N LYS A 99 -4.49 33.91 -28.09
CA LYS A 99 -5.40 34.77 -28.85
C LYS A 99 -6.74 35.04 -28.15
N LYS A 100 -6.96 34.48 -26.95
CA LYS A 100 -8.24 34.59 -26.22
C LYS A 100 -8.18 35.69 -25.15
N SER A 101 -9.36 36.12 -24.70
CA SER A 101 -9.44 37.03 -23.56
C SER A 101 -8.98 36.34 -22.28
N TYR A 102 -8.50 37.11 -21.30
CA TYR A 102 -8.04 36.57 -20.03
C TYR A 102 -9.11 35.73 -19.30
N LYS A 103 -10.35 36.21 -19.30
CA LYS A 103 -11.52 35.49 -18.76
C LYS A 103 -11.74 34.14 -19.45
N ASP A 104 -11.61 34.09 -20.78
CA ASP A 104 -11.78 32.84 -21.54
C ASP A 104 -10.64 31.85 -21.27
N ILE A 105 -9.43 32.33 -20.99
CA ILE A 105 -8.30 31.48 -20.60
C ILE A 105 -8.59 30.83 -19.25
N LEU A 106 -9.03 31.62 -18.26
CA LEU A 106 -9.36 31.11 -16.92
C LEU A 106 -10.50 30.09 -16.96
N LEU A 107 -11.58 30.39 -17.70
CA LEU A 107 -12.71 29.45 -17.85
C LEU A 107 -12.28 28.16 -18.54
N PHE A 108 -11.46 28.27 -19.59
CA PHE A 108 -10.94 27.10 -20.28
C PHE A 108 -10.07 26.21 -19.36
N GLU A 109 -9.20 26.81 -18.57
CA GLU A 109 -8.37 26.08 -17.60
C GLU A 109 -9.23 25.37 -16.56
N MET A 110 -10.23 26.06 -15.99
CA MET A 110 -11.16 25.48 -15.03
C MET A 110 -11.93 24.29 -15.61
N GLU A 111 -12.44 24.40 -16.85
CA GLU A 111 -13.16 23.32 -17.52
C GLU A 111 -12.27 22.12 -17.85
N ALA A 112 -11.06 22.36 -18.37
CA ALA A 112 -10.09 21.31 -18.64
C ALA A 112 -9.70 20.57 -17.36
N ASN A 113 -9.44 21.32 -16.28
CA ASN A 113 -9.11 20.77 -14.97
C ASN A 113 -10.27 19.95 -14.40
N LYS A 114 -11.51 20.44 -14.49
CA LYS A 114 -12.71 19.68 -14.07
C LYS A 114 -12.85 18.35 -14.82
N ALA A 115 -12.61 18.36 -16.14
CA ALA A 115 -12.66 17.15 -16.96
C ALA A 115 -11.58 16.13 -16.54
N SER A 116 -10.33 16.59 -16.40
CA SER A 116 -9.21 15.76 -15.93
C SER A 116 -9.48 15.17 -14.53
N TYR A 117 -9.95 15.98 -13.59
CA TYR A 117 -10.30 15.51 -12.24
C TYR A 117 -11.37 14.42 -12.28
N THR A 118 -12.43 14.61 -13.06
CA THR A 118 -13.53 13.65 -13.17
C THR A 118 -13.04 12.31 -13.70
N LYS A 119 -12.23 12.33 -14.78
CA LYS A 119 -11.65 11.11 -15.35
C LYS A 119 -10.68 10.42 -14.40
N ASN A 120 -9.79 11.19 -13.77
CA ASN A 120 -8.83 10.69 -12.78
C ASN A 120 -9.53 10.11 -11.54
N SER A 121 -10.66 10.68 -11.11
CA SER A 121 -11.42 10.23 -9.94
C SER A 121 -11.93 8.78 -10.09
N ILE A 122 -12.30 8.39 -11.31
CA ILE A 122 -12.77 7.03 -11.61
C ILE A 122 -11.62 6.03 -11.47
N ILE A 123 -10.45 6.37 -12.00
CA ILE A 123 -9.25 5.53 -11.97
C ILE A 123 -8.74 5.40 -10.52
N THR A 124 -8.55 6.54 -9.84
CA THR A 124 -8.06 6.61 -8.46
C THR A 124 -8.99 5.88 -7.50
N ARG A 125 -10.32 6.06 -7.59
CA ARG A 125 -11.28 5.37 -6.71
C ARG A 125 -11.19 3.84 -6.82
N LYS A 126 -11.03 3.32 -8.03
CA LYS A 126 -10.85 1.88 -8.27
C LYS A 126 -9.51 1.39 -7.67
N GLY A 127 -8.44 2.15 -7.87
CA GLY A 127 -7.13 1.88 -7.28
C GLY A 127 -7.17 1.87 -5.74
N ASN A 128 -7.76 2.90 -5.13
CA ASN A 128 -7.89 3.06 -3.68
C ASN A 128 -8.65 1.92 -3.05
N LYS A 129 -9.75 1.46 -3.67
CA LYS A 129 -10.50 0.31 -3.14
C LYS A 129 -9.62 -0.93 -3.08
N ARG A 130 -8.88 -1.24 -4.15
CA ARG A 130 -8.01 -2.42 -4.19
C ARG A 130 -6.83 -2.29 -3.23
N TYR A 131 -6.23 -1.10 -3.15
CA TYR A 131 -5.16 -0.80 -2.21
C TYR A 131 -5.62 -0.99 -0.76
N SER A 132 -6.74 -0.38 -0.37
CA SER A 132 -7.28 -0.47 0.98
C SER A 132 -7.60 -1.90 1.38
N ILE A 133 -8.20 -2.70 0.48
CA ILE A 133 -8.45 -4.12 0.73
C ILE A 133 -7.12 -4.88 0.87
N GLY A 134 -6.14 -4.63 -0.01
CA GLY A 134 -4.82 -5.24 0.06
C GLY A 134 -4.12 -4.95 1.39
N VAL A 135 -4.03 -3.68 1.78
CA VAL A 135 -3.49 -3.26 3.08
C VAL A 135 -4.20 -3.98 4.23
N GLY A 136 -5.54 -4.01 4.22
CA GLY A 136 -6.32 -4.70 5.25
C GLY A 136 -6.00 -6.20 5.35
N LEU A 137 -5.92 -6.90 4.22
CA LEU A 137 -5.52 -8.32 4.18
C LEU A 137 -4.10 -8.54 4.70
N THR A 138 -3.15 -7.68 4.32
CA THR A 138 -1.78 -7.74 4.84
C THR A 138 -1.76 -7.55 6.35
N THR A 139 -2.49 -6.57 6.89
CA THR A 139 -2.55 -6.32 8.34
C THR A 139 -3.12 -7.53 9.07
N ILE A 140 -4.24 -8.10 8.59
CA ILE A 140 -4.85 -9.29 9.20
C ILE A 140 -3.87 -10.48 9.16
N ALA A 141 -3.21 -10.69 8.02
CA ALA A 141 -2.22 -11.75 7.87
C ALA A 141 -1.05 -11.60 8.84
N ILE A 142 -0.52 -10.38 9.01
CA ILE A 142 0.55 -10.09 9.98
C ILE A 142 0.09 -10.40 11.41
N LEU A 143 -1.13 -9.99 11.79
CA LEU A 143 -1.66 -10.26 13.13
C LEU A 143 -1.77 -11.77 13.40
N ILE A 144 -2.31 -12.52 12.43
CA ILE A 144 -2.39 -13.99 12.54
C ILE A 144 -0.98 -14.60 12.64
N SER A 145 -0.04 -14.16 11.80
CA SER A 145 1.35 -14.62 11.83
C SER A 145 2.01 -14.36 13.18
N ILE A 146 1.81 -13.19 13.79
CA ILE A 146 2.35 -12.86 15.12
C ILE A 146 1.81 -13.84 16.17
N VAL A 147 0.48 -14.07 16.18
CA VAL A 147 -0.15 -15.01 17.13
C VAL A 147 0.41 -16.43 16.96
N LEU A 148 0.61 -16.89 15.73
CA LEU A 148 1.17 -18.20 15.44
C LEU A 148 2.63 -18.32 15.89
N LEU A 149 3.46 -17.30 15.63
CA LEU A 149 4.86 -17.27 16.06
C LEU A 149 4.99 -17.31 17.59
N LEU A 150 4.18 -16.51 18.30
CA LEU A 150 4.15 -16.53 19.77
C LEU A 150 3.72 -17.90 20.29
N SER A 151 2.66 -18.47 19.71
CA SER A 151 2.18 -19.80 20.08
C SER A 151 3.27 -20.87 19.89
N ASN A 152 3.99 -20.82 18.77
CA ASN A 152 5.11 -21.73 18.50
C ASN A 152 6.23 -21.59 19.56
N SER A 153 6.58 -20.36 19.91
CA SER A 153 7.62 -20.06 20.90
C SER A 153 7.26 -20.63 22.28
N PHE A 154 6.03 -20.40 22.77
CA PHE A 154 5.57 -20.94 24.05
C PHE A 154 5.51 -22.47 24.07
N ILE A 155 5.12 -23.11 22.96
CA ILE A 155 5.12 -24.57 22.84
C ILE A 155 6.55 -25.12 22.87
N THR A 156 7.47 -24.46 22.17
CA THR A 156 8.88 -24.87 22.12
C THR A 156 9.56 -24.76 23.48
N LEU A 157 9.28 -23.70 24.24
CA LEU A 157 9.78 -23.53 25.61
C LEU A 157 9.34 -24.67 26.55
N LYS A 158 8.11 -25.17 26.41
CA LYS A 158 7.63 -26.34 27.19
C LYS A 158 8.36 -27.64 26.88
N ARG A 159 9.01 -27.74 25.71
CA ARG A 159 9.67 -28.97 25.24
C ARG A 159 11.17 -29.04 25.56
N VAL A 160 11.77 -27.99 26.14
CA VAL A 160 13.17 -28.04 26.57
C VAL A 160 13.29 -29.02 27.75
N PRO A 161 13.96 -30.16 27.61
CA PRO A 161 14.08 -31.12 28.70
C PRO A 161 14.95 -30.51 29.81
N THR A 162 14.48 -30.62 31.05
CA THR A 162 15.28 -30.29 32.24
C THR A 162 16.59 -31.08 32.14
N LYS A 163 17.73 -30.39 32.01
CA LYS A 163 19.05 -31.04 32.03
C LYS A 163 19.26 -31.62 33.43
N VAL A 164 18.92 -32.89 33.63
CA VAL A 164 19.28 -33.61 34.84
C VAL A 164 20.76 -33.96 34.72
N GLN A 165 21.63 -33.15 35.34
CA GLN A 165 23.02 -33.55 35.54
C GLN A 165 23.05 -34.64 36.61
N ILE A 166 23.37 -35.86 36.21
CA ILE A 166 23.71 -36.93 37.15
C ILE A 166 25.13 -36.61 37.66
N VAL A 167 25.21 -35.96 38.82
CA VAL A 167 26.50 -35.78 39.52
C VAL A 167 26.84 -37.12 40.17
N ASN A 168 27.80 -37.84 39.57
CA ASN A 168 28.31 -39.07 40.15
C ASN A 168 29.18 -38.71 41.38
N LEU A 169 28.63 -38.87 42.58
CA LEU A 169 29.25 -38.54 43.87
C LEU A 169 30.31 -39.56 44.35
N MET A 170 30.74 -40.50 43.51
CA MET A 170 31.71 -41.53 43.90
C MET A 170 33.01 -41.42 43.13
N GLN A 171 33.88 -40.51 43.58
CA GLN A 171 35.34 -40.68 43.49
C GLN A 171 36.03 -39.79 44.53
N LYS A 172 35.88 -40.18 45.79
CA LYS A 172 36.85 -39.84 46.83
C LYS A 172 36.94 -41.01 47.82
N LYS A 173 37.69 -42.04 47.43
CA LYS A 173 38.30 -42.96 48.39
C LYS A 173 39.78 -42.62 48.48
N LEU A 174 40.23 -42.52 49.74
CA LEU A 174 41.55 -42.13 50.22
C LEU A 174 42.70 -42.85 49.51
#